data_AF-C7ABK7-F1
#
_entry.id   AF-C7ABK7-F1
#
_cell.length_a   1.000
_cell.length_b   1.000
_cell.length_c   1.000
_cell.angle_alpha   90.00
_cell.angle_beta   90.00
_cell.angle_gamma   90.00
#
_symmetry.space_group_name_H-M   'P 1'
#
loop_
_entity.id
_entity.type
_entity.pdbx_description
1 polymer ?
#
loop_
_entity_poly.entity_id
_entity_poly.type
_entity_poly.pdbx_seq_one_letter_code
_entity_poly.pdbx_strand_id
1 'polypeptide(L)' 'AAISAHGATVLKKLGELLRAKGNHAAILKPLAKSHATEHKIPINNFKL' A
#
# COMPACT_ATOMS: atom_id res chain seq x y z
N ALA A 1 7.22 18.94 -2.29
CA ALA A 1 7.11 18.48 -0.89
C ALA A 1 6.07 17.37 -0.71
N ALA A 2 4.80 17.60 -1.03
CA ALA A 2 3.72 16.62 -0.80
C ALA A 2 3.91 15.27 -1.53
N ILE A 3 4.30 15.30 -2.81
CA ILE A 3 4.54 14.07 -3.60
C ILE A 3 5.70 13.25 -3.00
N SER A 4 6.80 13.91 -2.64
CA SER A 4 7.96 13.24 -2.02
C SER A 4 7.61 12.60 -0.67
N ALA A 5 6.83 13.29 0.16
CA ALA A 5 6.35 12.74 1.43
C ALA A 5 5.40 11.55 1.24
N HIS A 6 4.53 11.63 0.24
CA HIS A 6 3.65 10.52 -0.13
C HIS A 6 4.47 9.32 -0.65
N GLY A 7 5.46 9.56 -1.52
CA GLY A 7 6.36 8.53 -2.02
C GLY A 7 7.12 7.80 -0.90
N ALA A 8 7.64 8.55 0.08
CA ALA A 8 8.27 7.96 1.27
C ALA A 8 7.31 7.08 2.07
N THR A 9 6.05 7.48 2.20
CA THR A 9 5.00 6.70 2.88
C THR A 9 4.73 5.38 2.15
N VAL A 10 4.58 5.42 0.83
CA VAL A 10 4.32 4.24 0.00
C VAL A 10 5.48 3.25 0.10
N LEU A 11 6.73 3.72 -0.08
CA LEU A 11 7.92 2.87 -0.02
C LEU A 11 8.13 2.27 1.39
N LYS A 12 7.82 3.01 2.45
CA LYS A 12 7.86 2.47 3.83
C LYS A 12 6.87 1.32 4.01
N LYS A 13 5.62 1.48 3.55
CA LYS A 13 4.60 0.43 3.64
C LYS A 13 4.95 -0.80 2.79
N LEU A 14 5.53 -0.61 1.62
CA LEU A 14 6.07 -1.70 0.83
C LEU A 14 7.18 -2.46 1.57
N GLY A 15 8.13 -1.75 2.19
CA GLY A 15 9.18 -2.37 3.00
C GLY A 15 8.64 -3.20 4.18
N GLU A 16 7.61 -2.70 4.86
CA GLU A 16 6.91 -3.45 5.92
C GLU A 16 6.30 -4.77 5.40
N LEU A 17 5.65 -4.74 4.23
CA LEU A 17 5.08 -5.93 3.57
C LEU A 17 6.16 -6.96 3.20
N LEU A 18 7.27 -6.50 2.62
CA LEU A 18 8.39 -7.37 2.22
C LEU A 18 9.04 -8.03 3.45
N ARG A 19 9.24 -7.27 4.53
CA ARG A 19 9.82 -7.79 5.78
C ARG A 19 8.93 -8.84 6.45
N ALA A 20 7.62 -8.78 6.24
CA ALA A 20 6.67 -9.76 6.76
C ALA A 20 6.69 -11.11 6.02
N LYS A 21 7.40 -11.23 4.87
CA LYS A 21 7.68 -12.50 4.17
C LYS A 21 6.45 -13.40 4.00
N GLY A 22 5.33 -12.82 3.54
CA GLY A 22 4.06 -13.54 3.34
C GLY A 22 3.10 -13.51 4.53
N ASN A 23 3.56 -13.22 5.75
CA ASN A 23 2.69 -13.02 6.92
C ASN A 23 2.21 -11.56 7.04
N HIS A 24 1.63 -11.02 5.97
CA HIS A 24 1.29 -9.59 5.87
C HIS A 24 -0.21 -9.30 5.89
N ALA A 25 -1.07 -10.26 6.23
CA ALA A 25 -2.52 -10.09 6.19
C ALA A 25 -3.01 -8.89 7.03
N ALA A 26 -2.46 -8.71 8.23
CA ALA A 26 -2.81 -7.59 9.11
C ALA A 26 -2.37 -6.22 8.56
N ILE A 27 -1.24 -6.16 7.85
CA ILE A 27 -0.72 -4.94 7.22
C ILE A 27 -1.54 -4.60 5.97
N LEU A 28 -1.88 -5.63 5.18
CA LEU A 28 -2.60 -5.49 3.92
C LEU A 28 -4.06 -5.09 4.12
N LYS A 29 -4.73 -5.59 5.17
CA LYS A 29 -6.17 -5.36 5.40
C LYS A 29 -6.59 -3.88 5.41
N PRO A 30 -5.96 -2.97 6.19
CA PRO A 30 -6.33 -1.55 6.16
C PRO A 30 -5.98 -0.89 4.83
N LEU A 31 -4.87 -1.27 4.18
CA LEU A 31 -4.49 -0.74 2.87
C LEU A 31 -5.51 -1.13 1.79
N ALA A 32 -5.91 -2.40 1.73
CA ALA A 32 -6.91 -2.87 0.79
C ALA A 32 -8.27 -2.19 1.01
N LYS A 33 -8.68 -1.99 2.27
CA LYS A 33 -9.92 -1.28 2.60
C LYS A 33 -9.90 0.16 2.09
N SER A 34 -8.84 0.92 2.38
CA SER A 34 -8.78 2.33 1.97
C SER A 34 -8.71 2.47 0.45
N HIS A 35 -7.95 1.61 -0.23
CA HIS A 35 -7.83 1.65 -1.69
C HIS A 35 -9.13 1.25 -2.39
N ALA A 36 -9.89 0.31 -1.83
CA ALA A 36 -11.17 -0.10 -2.40
C ALA A 36 -12.30 0.92 -2.15
N THR A 37 -12.37 1.49 -0.93
CA THR A 37 -13.57 2.23 -0.49
C THR A 37 -13.38 3.75 -0.43
N GLU A 38 -12.18 4.22 -0.11
CA GLU A 38 -11.90 5.65 0.08
C GLU A 38 -11.26 6.24 -1.18
N HIS A 39 -10.15 5.67 -1.62
CA HIS A 39 -9.39 6.15 -2.77
C HIS A 39 -9.93 5.63 -4.11
N LYS A 40 -10.71 4.54 -4.08
CA LYS A 40 -11.34 3.90 -5.24
C LYS A 40 -10.34 3.60 -6.36
N ILE A 41 -9.18 3.04 -6.00
CA ILE A 41 -8.11 2.72 -6.93
C ILE A 41 -8.35 1.34 -7.54
N PRO A 42 -8.51 1.23 -8.88
CA PRO A 42 -8.66 -0.05 -9.54
C PRO A 42 -7.42 -0.93 -9.37
N ILE A 43 -7.62 -2.25 -9.25
CA ILE A 43 -6.50 -3.19 -9.10
C ILE A 43 -5.56 -3.22 -10.31
N ASN A 44 -6.06 -2.83 -11.50
CA ASN A 44 -5.25 -2.73 -12.71
C ASN A 44 -4.08 -1.75 -12.58
N ASN A 45 -4.17 -0.73 -11.71
CA ASN A 45 -3.11 0.26 -11.54
C ASN A 45 -1.89 -0.28 -10.76
N PHE A 46 -2.00 -1.47 -10.18
CA PHE A 46 -0.92 -2.15 -9.47
C PHE A 46 -0.27 -3.27 -10.29
N LYS A 47 -0.69 -3.44 -11.56
CA LYS A 47 -0.03 -4.35 -12.48
C LYS A 47 1.30 -3.75 -12.95
N LEU A 48 2.28 -4.62 -13.19
CA LEU A 48 3.51 -4.27 -13.90
C LEU A 48 3.25 -4.21 -15.41
#